data_AF-A0A645HYN0-F1
#
_entry.id   AF-A0A645HYN0-F1
#
_cell.length_a   1.000
_cell.length_b   1.000
_cell.length_c   1.000
_cell.angle_alpha   90.00
_cell.angle_beta   90.00
_cell.angle_gamma   90.00
#
_symmetry.space_group_name_H-M   'P 1'
#
loop_
_entity.id
_entity.type
_entity.pdbx_description
1 polymer ?
#
loop_
_entity_poly.entity_id
_entity_poly.type
_entity_poly.pdbx_seq_one_letter_code
_entity_poly.pdbx_strand_id
1 'polypeptide(L)'
;MVVLEKIYRLFGHGVTSPAMTWMFLFPLAGGLLIYLVNRAKVDIEDAERLRSFSNLYHSGIATLTVGSFLKGVLEIAGTDSVYLLYFYIVGFGMVLLGIVPLLSRASKRHSEPN
;
A
#
# COMPACT_ATOMS: atom_id res chain seq x y z
N MET A 1 -12.91 5.69 -0.11
CA MET A 1 -12.04 6.71 -0.75
C MET A 1 -12.84 7.74 -1.53
N VAL A 2 -13.76 7.33 -2.42
CA VAL A 2 -14.70 8.23 -3.11
C VAL A 2 -15.50 9.13 -2.14
N VAL A 3 -15.87 8.63 -0.96
CA VAL A 3 -16.53 9.43 0.09
C VAL A 3 -15.63 10.56 0.60
N LEU A 4 -14.34 10.29 0.84
CA LEU A 4 -13.39 11.31 1.31
C LEU A 4 -13.20 12.41 0.26
N GLU A 5 -13.02 12.02 -1.01
CA GLU A 5 -12.93 12.96 -2.13
C GLU A 5 -14.17 13.86 -2.20
N LYS A 6 -15.38 13.30 -2.07
CA LYS A 6 -16.61 14.10 -2.06
C LYS A 6 -16.68 15.08 -0.89
N ILE A 7 -16.29 14.65 0.31
CA ILE A 7 -16.24 15.51 1.50
C ILE A 7 -15.26 16.66 1.25
N TYR A 8 -14.03 16.36 0.85
CA TYR A 8 -13.02 17.38 0.64
C TYR A 8 -13.32 18.30 -0.54
N ARG A 9 -14.00 17.82 -1.59
CA ARG A 9 -14.48 18.65 -2.68
C ARG A 9 -15.57 19.62 -2.24
N LEU A 10 -16.47 19.18 -1.36
CA LEU A 10 -17.54 20.02 -0.81
C LEU A 10 -16.97 21.17 0.04
N PHE A 11 -16.00 20.87 0.90
CA PHE A 11 -15.39 21.88 1.80
C PHE A 11 -14.23 22.67 1.15
N GLY A 12 -13.59 22.12 0.12
CA GLY A 12 -12.51 22.75 -0.64
C GLY A 12 -12.99 23.61 -1.80
N HIS A 13 -14.21 24.15 -1.75
CA HIS A 13 -14.80 25.00 -2.79
C HIS A 13 -14.75 24.42 -4.22
N GLY A 14 -14.86 23.09 -4.35
CA GLY A 14 -14.82 22.39 -5.64
C GLY A 14 -13.43 21.99 -6.14
N VAL A 15 -12.35 22.36 -5.42
CA VAL A 15 -10.97 21.98 -5.73
C VAL A 15 -10.78 20.47 -5.51
N THR A 16 -10.12 19.82 -6.46
CA THR A 16 -9.85 18.38 -6.44
C THR A 16 -8.35 18.12 -6.52
N SER A 17 -7.88 17.09 -5.83
CA SER A 17 -6.50 16.62 -5.92
C SER A 17 -6.43 15.26 -6.63
N PRO A 18 -5.57 15.11 -7.66
CA PRO A 18 -5.29 13.81 -8.25
C PRO A 18 -4.76 12.79 -7.23
N ALA A 19 -3.92 13.21 -6.28
CA ALA A 19 -3.42 12.33 -5.24
C ALA A 19 -4.56 11.78 -4.36
N MET A 20 -5.61 12.56 -4.15
CA MET A 20 -6.78 12.12 -3.43
C MET A 20 -7.64 11.17 -4.27
N THR A 21 -7.93 11.52 -5.51
CA THR A 21 -8.77 10.71 -6.41
C THR A 21 -8.15 9.32 -6.66
N TRP A 22 -6.82 9.24 -6.82
CA TRP A 22 -6.11 8.01 -7.16
C TRP A 22 -5.59 7.20 -5.97
N MET A 23 -5.85 7.62 -4.72
CA MET A 23 -5.31 6.93 -3.53
C MET A 23 -5.79 5.46 -3.41
N PHE A 24 -6.89 5.08 -4.07
CA PHE A 24 -7.39 3.70 -4.08
C PHE A 24 -6.52 2.74 -4.87
N LEU A 25 -5.63 3.25 -5.72
CA LEU A 25 -4.68 2.42 -6.45
C LEU A 25 -3.69 1.71 -5.51
N PHE A 26 -3.32 2.30 -4.38
CA PHE A 26 -2.42 1.66 -3.41
C PHE A 26 -3.01 0.36 -2.83
N PRO A 27 -4.20 0.36 -2.19
CA PRO A 27 -4.81 -0.88 -1.71
C PRO A 27 -5.23 -1.82 -2.84
N LEU A 28 -5.60 -1.31 -4.02
CA LEU A 28 -5.95 -2.16 -5.15
C LEU A 28 -4.71 -2.92 -5.69
N ALA A 29 -3.63 -2.19 -5.99
CA ALA A 29 -2.40 -2.78 -6.50
C ALA A 29 -1.74 -3.69 -5.46
N GLY A 30 -1.71 -3.25 -4.20
CA GLY A 30 -1.20 -4.07 -3.09
C GLY A 30 -2.04 -5.34 -2.86
N GLY A 31 -3.37 -5.22 -2.87
CA GLY A 31 -4.28 -6.36 -2.77
C GLY A 31 -4.13 -7.36 -3.92
N LEU A 32 -3.99 -6.86 -5.15
CA LEU A 32 -3.72 -7.69 -6.32
C LEU A 32 -2.39 -8.43 -6.19
N LEU A 33 -1.34 -7.73 -5.75
CA LEU A 33 -0.02 -8.29 -5.65
C LEU A 33 0.05 -9.41 -4.60
N ILE A 34 -0.54 -9.23 -3.42
CA ILE A 34 -0.60 -10.30 -2.40
C ILE A 34 -1.49 -11.47 -2.85
N TYR A 35 -2.57 -11.20 -3.59
CA TYR A 35 -3.40 -12.26 -4.17
C TYR A 35 -2.61 -13.15 -5.13
N LEU A 36 -1.79 -12.56 -6.00
CA LEU A 36 -0.93 -13.31 -6.92
C LEU A 36 0.10 -14.18 -6.17
N VAL A 37 0.68 -13.65 -5.09
CA VAL A 37 1.61 -14.41 -4.24
C VAL A 37 0.92 -15.59 -3.54
N ASN A 38 -0.27 -15.38 -2.99
CA ASN A 38 -1.04 -16.46 -2.35
C ASN A 38 -1.47 -17.53 -3.36
N ARG A 39 -1.81 -17.13 -4.59
CA ARG A 39 -2.14 -18.08 -5.68
C ARG A 39 -0.97 -19.01 -6.02
N ALA A 40 0.27 -18.59 -5.78
CA ALA A 40 1.46 -19.42 -5.99
C ALA A 40 1.66 -20.53 -4.91
N LYS A 41 0.68 -20.74 -4.01
CA LYS A 41 0.69 -21.75 -2.92
C LYS A 41 1.90 -21.62 -2.00
N VAL A 42 1.92 -20.56 -1.17
CA VAL A 42 2.85 -20.47 -0.04
C VAL A 42 2.32 -21.38 1.06
N ASP A 43 3.02 -22.48 1.36
CA ASP A 43 2.64 -23.37 2.44
C ASP A 43 2.94 -22.73 3.81
N ILE A 44 2.08 -23.01 4.79
CA ILE A 44 1.99 -22.29 6.08
C ILE A 44 2.97 -22.91 7.10
N GLU A 45 4.17 -23.30 6.68
CA GLU A 45 5.13 -23.94 7.58
C GLU A 45 5.71 -22.97 8.63
N ASP A 46 5.58 -21.64 8.45
CA ASP A 46 5.93 -20.62 9.43
C ASP A 46 4.85 -19.52 9.58
N ALA A 47 3.69 -19.88 10.12
CA ALA A 47 2.55 -18.97 10.29
C ALA A 47 2.90 -17.65 11.03
N GLU A 48 3.73 -17.73 12.08
CA GLU A 48 4.16 -16.59 12.90
C GLU A 48 4.99 -15.57 12.10
N ARG A 49 6.02 -16.06 11.39
CA ARG A 49 6.92 -15.21 10.60
C ARG A 49 6.22 -14.66 9.36
N LEU A 50 5.32 -15.43 8.73
CA LEU A 50 4.47 -14.94 7.66
C LEU A 50 3.52 -13.83 8.13
N ARG A 51 2.97 -13.94 9.34
CA ARG A 51 2.12 -12.88 9.92
C ARG A 51 2.86 -11.57 10.06
N SER A 52 4.10 -11.58 10.56
CA SER A 52 4.89 -10.34 10.69
C SER A 52 5.16 -9.67 9.35
N PHE A 53 5.56 -10.43 8.33
CA PHE A 53 5.82 -9.88 6.98
C PHE A 53 4.54 -9.42 6.28
N SER A 54 3.45 -10.17 6.42
CA SER A 54 2.14 -9.78 5.89
C SER A 54 1.61 -8.51 6.58
N ASN A 55 1.76 -8.41 7.90
CA ASN A 55 1.35 -7.22 8.64
C ASN A 55 2.21 -6.00 8.25
N LEU A 56 3.51 -6.19 8.04
CA LEU A 56 4.41 -5.14 7.55
C LEU A 56 4.02 -4.68 6.14
N TYR A 57 3.68 -5.63 5.26
CA TYR A 57 3.20 -5.37 3.91
C TYR A 57 1.89 -4.54 3.92
N HIS A 58 0.90 -4.97 4.71
CA HIS A 58 -0.36 -4.26 4.87
C HIS A 58 -0.18 -2.88 5.50
N SER A 59 0.71 -2.75 6.49
CA SER A 59 1.08 -1.46 7.08
C SER A 59 1.72 -0.53 6.04
N GLY A 60 2.57 -1.05 5.15
CA GLY A 60 3.16 -0.26 4.06
C GLY A 60 2.11 0.28 3.09
N ILE A 61 1.15 -0.55 2.68
CA ILE A 61 0.02 -0.12 1.83
C ILE A 61 -0.81 0.97 2.54
N ALA A 62 -1.08 0.80 3.83
CA ALA A 62 -1.81 1.79 4.63
C ALA A 62 -1.03 3.11 4.70
N THR A 63 0.28 3.07 4.94
CA THR A 63 1.15 4.25 4.96
C THR A 63 1.15 4.99 3.62
N LEU A 64 1.28 4.28 2.48
CA LEU A 64 1.20 4.89 1.15
C LEU A 64 -0.15 5.54 0.88
N THR A 65 -1.22 4.86 1.31
CA THR A 65 -2.59 5.36 1.21
C THR A 65 -2.77 6.66 2.01
N VAL A 66 -2.28 6.69 3.24
CA VAL A 66 -2.33 7.88 4.12
C VAL A 66 -1.46 9.01 3.56
N GLY A 67 -0.29 8.71 3.00
CA GLY A 67 0.56 9.69 2.33
C GLY A 67 -0.13 10.34 1.13
N SER A 68 -0.81 9.53 0.30
CA SER A 68 -1.59 10.01 -0.84
C SER A 68 -2.79 10.86 -0.40
N PHE A 69 -3.47 10.45 0.67
CA PHE A 69 -4.54 11.23 1.27
C PHE A 69 -4.03 12.58 1.77
N LEU A 70 -2.95 12.61 2.57
CA LEU A 70 -2.38 13.83 3.12
C LEU A 70 -1.89 14.78 2.03
N LYS A 71 -1.28 14.24 0.96
CA LYS A 71 -0.92 15.02 -0.23
C LYS A 71 -2.14 15.68 -0.85
N GLY A 72 -3.25 14.96 -0.94
CA GLY A 72 -4.49 15.51 -1.45
C GLY A 72 -5.10 16.61 -0.58
N VAL A 73 -5.02 16.45 0.75
CA VAL A 73 -5.44 17.50 1.70
C VAL A 73 -4.61 18.77 1.52
N LEU A 74 -3.28 18.64 1.43
CA LEU A 74 -2.36 19.76 1.30
C LEU A 74 -2.54 20.49 -0.04
N GLU A 75 -2.72 19.75 -1.14
CA GLU A 75 -3.00 20.33 -2.47
C GLU A 75 -4.31 21.13 -2.47
N ILE A 76 -5.37 20.61 -1.85
CA ILE A 76 -6.65 21.33 -1.73
C ILE A 76 -6.51 22.58 -0.84
N ALA A 77 -5.66 22.52 0.19
CA ALA A 77 -5.33 23.65 1.04
C ALA A 77 -4.35 24.65 0.41
N GLY A 78 -3.79 24.36 -0.79
CA GLY A 78 -2.83 25.22 -1.46
C GLY A 78 -1.44 25.26 -0.81
N THR A 79 -1.05 24.17 -0.13
CA THR A 79 0.23 24.04 0.59
C THR A 79 0.96 22.75 0.21
N ASP A 80 2.22 22.62 0.63
CA ASP A 80 3.00 21.39 0.45
C ASP A 80 3.82 21.07 1.71
N SER A 81 4.27 19.83 1.84
CA SER A 81 5.05 19.37 2.99
C SER A 81 6.14 18.37 2.60
N VAL A 82 7.37 18.65 3.05
CA VAL A 82 8.51 17.73 2.92
C VAL A 82 8.23 16.38 3.60
N TYR A 83 7.34 16.36 4.61
CA TYR A 83 7.02 15.12 5.32
C TYR A 83 6.30 14.08 4.44
N LEU A 84 5.64 14.50 3.37
CA LEU A 84 5.00 13.60 2.41
C LEU A 84 6.00 12.61 1.82
N LEU A 85 7.24 13.05 1.57
CA LEU A 85 8.29 12.19 1.03
C LEU A 85 8.59 11.00 1.97
N TYR A 86 8.59 11.22 3.29
CA TYR A 86 8.83 10.14 4.25
C TYR A 86 7.71 9.10 4.24
N PHE A 87 6.45 9.51 4.05
CA PHE A 87 5.34 8.56 3.91
C PHE A 87 5.55 7.61 2.72
N TYR A 88 5.99 8.15 1.57
CA TYR A 88 6.25 7.33 0.40
C TYR A 88 7.48 6.43 0.59
N ILE A 89 8.60 6.96 1.08
CA ILE A 89 9.83 6.17 1.30
C ILE A 89 9.59 5.04 2.30
N VAL A 90 9.00 5.35 3.46
CA VAL A 90 8.73 4.35 4.51
C VAL A 90 7.67 3.37 4.03
N GLY A 91 6.60 3.84 3.39
CA GLY A 91 5.54 2.99 2.84
C GLY A 91 6.06 1.99 1.81
N PHE A 92 6.82 2.44 0.81
CA PHE A 92 7.45 1.55 -0.16
C PHE A 92 8.47 0.61 0.50
N GLY A 93 9.26 1.10 1.46
CA GLY A 93 10.18 0.28 2.23
C GLY A 93 9.47 -0.87 2.96
N MET A 94 8.36 -0.59 3.65
CA MET A 94 7.55 -1.61 4.33
C MET A 94 6.93 -2.61 3.35
N VAL A 95 6.42 -2.15 2.20
CA VAL A 95 5.88 -3.03 1.15
C VAL A 95 6.97 -3.97 0.61
N LEU A 96 8.15 -3.45 0.30
CA LEU A 96 9.28 -4.24 -0.21
C LEU A 96 9.78 -5.25 0.82
N LEU A 97 9.96 -4.83 2.07
CA LEU A 97 10.40 -5.71 3.16
C LEU A 97 9.37 -6.79 3.50
N GLY A 98 8.07 -6.50 3.35
CA GLY A 98 7.01 -7.48 3.53
C GLY A 98 6.92 -8.50 2.40
N ILE A 99 7.12 -8.08 1.15
CA ILE A 99 6.87 -8.93 -0.03
C ILE A 99 8.06 -9.80 -0.47
N VAL A 100 9.29 -9.29 -0.34
CA VAL A 100 10.49 -10.01 -0.79
C VAL A 100 10.63 -11.39 -0.12
N PRO A 101 10.44 -11.54 1.22
CA PRO A 101 10.47 -12.84 1.86
C PRO A 101 9.38 -13.79 1.35
N LEU A 102 8.17 -13.28 1.10
CA LEU A 102 7.05 -14.08 0.59
C LEU A 102 7.33 -14.61 -0.83
N LEU A 103 7.88 -13.77 -1.71
CA LEU A 103 8.24 -14.17 -3.08
C LEU A 103 9.39 -15.19 -3.10
N SER A 104 10.41 -14.99 -2.26
CA SER A 104 11.54 -15.92 -2.16
C SER A 104 11.11 -17.35 -1.78
N ARG A 105 10.04 -17.48 -1.00
CA ARG A 105 9.46 -18.77 -0.61
C ARG A 105 8.62 -19.38 -1.72
N ALA A 106 7.80 -18.57 -2.40
CA ALA A 106 7.05 -19.03 -3.56
C ALA A 106 7.97 -19.60 -4.66
N SER A 107 9.14 -18.98 -4.89
CA SER A 107 10.11 -19.45 -5.89
C SER A 107 10.78 -20.77 -5.52
N LYS A 108 11.17 -20.98 -4.27
CA LYS A 108 11.83 -22.24 -3.84
C LYS A 108 10.93 -23.46 -4.04
N ARG A 109 9.63 -23.29 -3.78
CA ARG A 109 8.63 -24.35 -3.96
C ARG A 109 8.42 -24.76 -5.41
N HIS A 110 8.60 -23.84 -6.38
CA HIS A 110 8.50 -24.22 -7.80
C HIS A 110 9.65 -25.13 -8.24
N SER A 111 10.79 -25.09 -7.55
CA SER A 111 11.99 -25.86 -7.87
C SER A 111 12.03 -27.25 -7.23
N GLU A 112 11.12 -27.56 -6.29
CA GLU A 112 10.95 -28.88 -5.70
C GLU A 112 9.71 -29.54 -6.33
N PRO A 113 9.83 -30.28 -7.44
CA PRO A 113 8.74 -31.09 -7.95
C PRO A 113 8.56 -32.32 -7.06
N ASN A 114 7.30 -32.55 -6.64
CA ASN A 114 6.84 -33.78 -6.00
C ASN A 114 7.00 -35.01 -6.90
#